data_AF-A0A8D0HFQ7-F1
#
_entry.id   AF-A0A8D0HFQ7-F1
#
_cell.length_a   1.000
_cell.length_b   1.000
_cell.length_c   1.000
_cell.angle_alpha   90.00
_cell.angle_beta   90.00
_cell.angle_gamma   90.00
#
_symmetry.space_group_name_H-M   'P 1'
#
loop_
_entity.id
_entity.type
_entity.pdbx_description
1 polymer ?
#
loop_
_entity_poly.entity_id
_entity_poly.type
_entity_poly.pdbx_seq_one_letter_code
_entity_poly.pdbx_strand_id
1 'polypeptide(L)'
;MPGGSVIPFNIIESSLSSLKSCQSYINVGMDLATNVALDLVESSSKTAGVIKQDKPETIPDLKVLVKEKLVALESRNSESELLRNEKFVHFKEQLQKMKTQCKPLFFKNDKPVQCPSPWVLRNKTCGHTYEEEAILKLIQHKEKRQKKACCPKVGCNNLDVKRSDLVPDEALKRAIESQNK
;
A
#
# COMPACT_ATOMS: atom_id res chain seq x y z
N MET A 1 10.47 -12.74 -33.85
CA MET A 1 10.03 -12.74 -32.44
C MET A 1 10.14 -11.30 -31.95
N PRO A 2 9.04 -10.60 -31.62
CA PRO A 2 9.12 -9.21 -31.18
C PRO A 2 9.60 -9.17 -29.72
N GLY A 3 10.71 -8.48 -29.49
CA GLY A 3 11.28 -8.25 -28.16
C GLY A 3 10.38 -7.33 -27.35
N GLY A 4 9.75 -7.88 -26.31
CA GLY A 4 9.04 -7.08 -25.31
C GLY A 4 10.04 -6.47 -24.34
N SER A 5 10.03 -5.14 -24.22
CA SER A 5 10.81 -4.40 -23.24
C SER A 5 10.38 -4.79 -21.82
N VAL A 6 11.19 -5.60 -21.13
CA VAL A 6 10.97 -5.95 -19.72
C VAL A 6 11.34 -4.73 -18.87
N ILE A 7 10.35 -4.02 -18.31
CA ILE A 7 10.62 -2.96 -17.35
C ILE A 7 11.16 -3.60 -16.06
N PRO A 8 12.39 -3.27 -15.62
CA PRO A 8 12.96 -3.87 -14.42
C PRO A 8 12.21 -3.38 -13.19
N PHE A 9 11.76 -4.31 -12.33
CA PHE A 9 11.08 -4.02 -11.05
C PHE A 9 11.89 -3.11 -10.11
N ASN A 10 13.21 -3.06 -10.28
CA ASN A 10 14.10 -2.17 -9.53
C ASN A 10 13.77 -0.68 -9.70
N ILE A 11 13.23 -0.27 -10.85
CA ILE A 11 12.83 1.13 -11.09
C ILE A 11 11.64 1.51 -10.19
N ILE A 12 10.72 0.56 -9.94
CA ILE A 12 9.55 0.77 -9.08
C ILE A 12 10.00 0.88 -7.61
N GLU A 13 10.90 0.02 -7.15
CA GLU A 13 11.46 0.09 -5.79
C GLU A 13 12.24 1.38 -5.55
N SER A 14 13.03 1.81 -6.54
CA SER A 14 13.78 3.08 -6.48
C SER A 14 12.83 4.28 -6.40
N SER A 15 11.75 4.27 -7.19
CA SER A 15 10.74 5.33 -7.17
C SER A 15 9.97 5.35 -5.84
N LEU A 16 9.62 4.19 -5.30
CA LEU A 16 8.98 4.04 -3.99
C LEU A 16 9.90 4.56 -2.86
N SER A 17 11.19 4.25 -2.92
CA SER A 17 12.17 4.73 -1.95
C SER A 17 12.29 6.25 -1.97
N SER A 18 12.35 6.85 -3.16
CA SER A 18 12.37 8.32 -3.34
C SER A 18 11.10 8.97 -2.78
N LEU A 19 9.92 8.39 -3.03
CA LEU A 19 8.65 8.89 -2.47
C LEU A 19 8.63 8.84 -0.95
N LYS A 20 9.17 7.78 -0.33
CA LYS A 20 9.32 7.70 1.13
C LYS A 20 10.24 8.78 1.68
N SER A 21 11.34 9.07 0.99
CA SER A 21 12.23 10.18 1.36
C SER A 21 11.51 11.53 1.26
N CYS A 22 10.73 11.76 0.19
CA CYS A 22 9.92 12.98 0.05
C CYS A 22 8.92 13.15 1.21
N GLN A 23 8.26 12.06 1.63
CA GLN A 23 7.36 12.09 2.78
C GLN A 23 8.06 12.57 4.06
N SER A 24 9.30 12.13 4.28
CA SER A 24 10.10 12.57 5.44
C SER A 24 10.39 14.07 5.40
N TYR A 25 10.76 14.63 4.24
CA TYR A 25 11.01 16.06 4.09
C TYR A 25 9.75 16.90 4.33
N ILE A 26 8.60 16.43 3.85
CA ILE A 26 7.30 17.08 4.07
C ILE A 26 6.97 17.12 5.56
N ASN A 27 7.16 16.00 6.28
CA ASN A 27 6.91 15.94 7.71
C ASN A 27 7.79 16.93 8.48
N VAL A 28 9.10 16.96 8.19
CA VAL A 28 10.04 17.91 8.83
C VAL A 28 9.67 19.35 8.52
N GLY A 29 9.30 19.66 7.27
CA GLY A 29 8.85 21.01 6.88
C GLY A 29 7.57 21.43 7.59
N MET A 30 6.64 20.50 7.79
CA MET A 30 5.39 20.72 8.52
C MET A 30 5.64 20.97 10.01
N ASP A 31 6.52 20.19 10.64
CA ASP A 31 6.91 20.39 12.03
C ASP A 31 7.59 21.74 12.24
N LEU A 32 8.49 22.15 11.32
CA LEU A 32 9.13 23.46 11.38
C LEU A 32 8.11 24.59 11.24
N ALA A 33 7.21 24.51 10.26
CA ALA A 33 6.15 25.50 10.07
C ALA A 33 5.24 25.61 11.30
N THR A 34 4.92 24.47 11.93
CA THR A 34 4.11 24.41 13.15
C THR A 34 4.82 25.07 14.32
N ASN A 35 6.11 24.78 14.52
CA ASN A 35 6.89 25.36 15.62
C ASN A 35 7.04 26.88 15.46
N VAL A 36 7.37 27.36 14.25
CA VAL A 36 7.45 28.80 13.96
C VAL A 36 6.10 29.48 14.19
N ALA A 37 5.00 28.86 13.77
CA ALA A 37 3.66 29.40 14.01
C ALA A 37 3.33 29.49 15.51
N LEU A 38 3.71 28.49 16.30
CA LEU A 38 3.54 28.49 17.75
C LEU A 38 4.38 29.59 18.43
N ASP A 39 5.66 29.75 18.04
CA ASP A 39 6.53 30.79 18.58
C ASP A 39 6.02 32.21 18.26
N LEU A 40 5.46 32.42 17.07
CA LEU A 40 4.84 33.70 16.69
C LEU A 40 3.59 34.01 17.52
N VAL A 41 2.79 32.98 17.85
CA VAL A 41 1.62 33.13 18.74
C VAL A 41 2.06 33.43 20.17
N GLU A 42 3.12 32.79 20.65
CA GLU A 42 3.62 33.01 22.00
C GLU A 42 4.34 34.37 22.16
N SER A 43 5.02 34.84 21.12
CA SER A 43 5.65 36.17 21.11
C SER A 43 4.64 37.31 20.97
N SER A 44 3.57 37.14 20.19
CA SER A 44 2.49 38.13 20.05
C SER A 44 1.64 38.26 21.33
N SER A 45 1.51 37.20 22.13
CA SER A 45 0.84 37.26 23.44
C SER A 45 1.70 37.91 24.54
N LYS A 46 3.04 37.84 24.42
CA LYS A 46 3.97 38.55 25.33
C LYS A 46 4.03 40.06 25.09
N THR A 47 3.86 40.53 23.84
CA THR A 47 3.87 41.96 23.49
C THR A 47 2.53 42.67 23.74
N ALA A 48 1.43 41.92 23.88
CA ALA A 48 0.10 42.48 24.21
C ALA A 48 -0.02 43.02 25.66
N GLY A 49 0.95 42.74 26.55
CA GLY A 49 0.93 43.20 27.94
C GLY A 49 1.37 44.65 28.19
N VAL A 50 1.82 45.40 27.17
CA VAL A 50 2.48 46.71 27.35
C VAL A 50 1.69 47.92 26.83
N ILE A 51 0.57 47.74 26.09
CA ILE A 51 -0.14 48.88 25.49
C ILE A 51 -1.54 49.01 26.10
N LYS A 52 -1.73 50.05 26.93
CA LYS A 52 -3.05 50.54 27.34
C LYS A 52 -3.69 51.29 26.17
N GLN A 53 -4.75 50.77 25.56
CA GLN A 53 -5.87 51.60 25.08
C GLN A 53 -7.09 50.80 24.61
N ASP A 54 -8.23 51.25 25.11
CA ASP A 54 -9.59 51.35 24.55
C ASP A 54 -10.15 50.35 23.52
N LYS A 55 -11.42 49.98 23.79
CA LYS A 55 -12.40 49.22 22.99
C LYS A 55 -12.14 47.70 22.84
N PRO A 56 -13.01 46.83 23.40
CA PRO A 56 -12.95 45.41 23.11
C PRO A 56 -13.56 45.14 21.74
N GLU A 57 -12.80 45.42 20.68
CA GLU A 57 -12.98 44.63 19.48
C GLU A 57 -12.50 43.23 19.87
N THR A 58 -13.43 42.28 19.97
CA THR A 58 -13.11 40.86 20.19
C THR A 58 -12.24 40.38 19.04
N ILE A 59 -10.92 40.55 19.20
CA ILE A 59 -9.90 40.02 18.30
C ILE A 59 -10.14 38.51 18.28
N PRO A 60 -10.54 37.93 17.13
CA PRO A 60 -10.79 36.51 17.06
C PRO A 60 -9.50 35.77 17.41
N ASP A 61 -9.59 34.77 18.29
CA ASP A 61 -8.46 33.92 18.66
C ASP A 61 -7.83 33.38 17.37
N LEU A 62 -6.57 33.77 17.13
CA LEU A 62 -5.83 33.42 15.93
C LEU A 62 -5.81 31.89 15.72
N LYS A 63 -5.86 31.12 16.81
CA LYS A 63 -5.96 29.66 16.78
C LYS A 63 -7.26 29.16 16.18
N VAL A 64 -8.38 29.82 16.46
CA VAL A 64 -9.70 29.52 15.86
C VAL A 64 -9.68 29.89 14.39
N LEU A 65 -9.14 31.06 14.05
CA LEU A 65 -9.10 31.55 12.68
C LEU A 65 -8.23 30.67 11.76
N VAL A 66 -7.07 30.22 12.27
CA VAL A 66 -6.18 29.30 11.56
C VAL A 66 -6.84 27.94 11.36
N LYS A 67 -7.55 27.41 12.37
CA LYS A 67 -8.28 26.14 12.26
C LYS A 67 -9.41 26.22 11.24
N GLU A 68 -10.21 27.29 11.25
CA GLU A 68 -11.27 27.49 10.27
C GLU A 68 -10.71 27.60 8.85
N LYS A 69 -9.60 28.33 8.67
CA LYS A 69 -8.90 28.43 7.37
C LYS A 69 -8.33 27.10 6.91
N LEU A 70 -7.79 26.29 7.81
CA LEU A 70 -7.28 24.94 7.48
C LEU A 70 -8.41 24.02 7.04
N VAL A 71 -9.51 23.95 7.78
CA VAL A 71 -10.70 23.15 7.42
C VAL A 71 -11.29 23.61 6.08
N ALA A 72 -11.33 24.92 5.85
CA ALA A 72 -11.76 25.50 4.56
C ALA A 72 -10.79 25.18 3.40
N LEU A 73 -9.50 25.03 3.67
CA LEU A 73 -8.51 24.62 2.65
C LEU A 73 -8.59 23.11 2.36
N GLU A 74 -8.72 22.28 3.39
CA GLU A 74 -8.84 20.82 3.26
C GLU A 74 -10.11 20.43 2.50
N SER A 75 -11.25 21.04 2.82
CA SER A 75 -12.52 20.82 2.10
C SER A 75 -12.47 21.23 0.62
N ARG A 76 -11.53 22.11 0.24
CA ARG A 76 -11.30 22.52 -1.16
C ARG A 76 -10.30 21.62 -1.87
N ASN A 77 -9.57 20.77 -1.16
CA ASN A 77 -8.65 19.78 -1.74
C ASN A 77 -9.44 18.53 -2.12
N SER A 78 -10.05 18.50 -3.31
CA SER A 78 -10.72 17.30 -3.80
C SER A 78 -9.81 16.49 -4.73
N GLU A 79 -9.85 15.17 -4.61
CA GLU A 79 -9.17 14.25 -5.53
C GLU A 79 -9.62 14.45 -6.99
N SER A 80 -10.74 15.15 -7.21
CA SER A 80 -11.24 15.48 -8.54
C SER A 80 -10.23 16.29 -9.36
N GLU A 81 -9.45 17.19 -8.74
CA GLU A 81 -8.38 17.94 -9.44
C GLU A 81 -7.23 17.02 -9.87
N LEU A 82 -6.86 16.07 -9.00
CA LEU A 82 -5.84 15.06 -9.29
C LEU A 82 -6.31 14.14 -10.43
N LEU A 83 -7.58 13.73 -10.40
CA LEU A 83 -8.20 12.88 -11.43
C LEU A 83 -8.35 13.60 -12.77
N ARG A 84 -8.43 14.93 -12.79
CA ARG A 84 -8.42 15.75 -14.03
C ARG A 84 -7.03 16.03 -14.56
N ASN A 85 -5.98 15.85 -13.75
CA ASN A 85 -4.62 16.15 -14.17
C ASN A 85 -4.19 15.23 -15.32
N GLU A 86 -3.83 15.82 -16.47
CA GLU A 86 -3.48 15.08 -17.69
C GLU A 86 -2.36 14.07 -17.46
N LYS A 87 -1.34 14.41 -16.66
CA LYS A 87 -0.22 13.49 -16.36
C LYS A 87 -0.69 12.29 -15.55
N PHE A 88 -1.58 12.51 -14.58
CA PHE A 88 -2.14 11.43 -13.77
C PHE A 88 -3.06 10.52 -14.57
N VAL A 89 -3.94 11.09 -15.41
CA VAL A 89 -4.80 10.32 -16.32
C VAL A 89 -3.97 9.48 -17.28
N HIS A 90 -2.98 10.10 -17.93
CA HIS A 90 -2.10 9.41 -18.87
C HIS A 90 -1.28 8.30 -18.19
N PHE A 91 -0.79 8.53 -16.97
CA PHE A 91 -0.11 7.49 -16.18
C PHE A 91 -1.05 6.35 -15.80
N LYS A 92 -2.29 6.65 -15.38
CA LYS A 92 -3.31 5.63 -15.06
C LYS A 92 -3.65 4.79 -16.29
N GLU A 93 -3.75 5.40 -17.47
CA GLU A 93 -3.91 4.69 -18.74
C GLU A 93 -2.70 3.84 -19.09
N GLN A 94 -1.47 4.30 -18.86
CA GLN A 94 -0.27 3.49 -19.05
C GLN A 94 -0.29 2.25 -18.17
N LEU A 95 -0.65 2.38 -16.89
CA LEU A 95 -0.80 1.23 -15.99
C LEU A 95 -1.87 0.25 -16.49
N GLN A 96 -2.99 0.74 -17.02
CA GLN A 96 -4.02 -0.11 -17.62
C GLN A 96 -3.52 -0.84 -18.87
N LYS A 97 -2.80 -0.16 -19.77
CA LYS A 97 -2.20 -0.76 -20.96
C LYS A 97 -1.16 -1.82 -20.58
N MET A 98 -0.32 -1.54 -19.60
CA MET A 98 0.63 -2.52 -19.05
C MET A 98 -0.08 -3.74 -18.45
N LYS A 99 -1.18 -3.53 -17.72
CA LYS A 99 -2.04 -4.61 -17.20
C LYS A 99 -2.62 -5.49 -18.30
N THR A 100 -2.97 -4.92 -19.46
CA THR A 100 -3.47 -5.70 -20.62
C THR A 100 -2.36 -6.40 -21.41
N GLN A 101 -1.14 -5.87 -21.38
CA GLN A 101 0.01 -6.43 -22.09
C GLN A 101 0.67 -7.57 -21.32
N CYS A 102 0.58 -7.55 -19.99
CA CYS A 102 0.73 -8.75 -19.18
C CYS A 102 -0.42 -9.71 -19.52
N LYS A 103 -0.13 -10.77 -20.30
CA LYS A 103 -1.04 -11.90 -20.46
C LYS A 103 -1.59 -12.26 -19.08
N PRO A 104 -2.92 -12.26 -18.88
CA PRO A 104 -3.47 -12.72 -17.65
C PRO A 104 -3.27 -14.22 -17.64
N LEU A 105 -2.26 -14.67 -16.90
CA LEU A 105 -2.42 -15.95 -16.25
C LEU A 105 -3.67 -15.75 -15.37
N PHE A 106 -4.77 -16.39 -15.77
CA PHE A 106 -6.02 -16.54 -15.03
C PHE A 106 -7.07 -15.41 -15.16
N PHE A 107 -7.74 -15.33 -16.32
CA PHE A 107 -9.17 -14.98 -16.36
C PHE A 107 -9.95 -16.20 -16.84
N LYS A 108 -10.87 -16.70 -16.01
CA LYS A 108 -12.06 -17.41 -16.48
C LYS A 108 -13.27 -16.57 -16.04
N ASN A 109 -14.11 -16.21 -17.02
CA ASN A 109 -15.47 -15.68 -16.87
C ASN A 109 -15.64 -14.29 -16.23
N ASP A 110 -15.12 -13.24 -16.90
CA ASP A 110 -15.60 -11.84 -16.89
C ASP A 110 -16.22 -11.27 -15.60
N LYS A 111 -15.63 -11.59 -14.45
CA LYS A 111 -15.89 -10.91 -13.18
C LYS A 111 -14.57 -10.35 -12.65
N PRO A 112 -14.56 -9.13 -12.08
CA PRO A 112 -13.42 -8.64 -11.32
C PRO A 112 -13.26 -9.54 -10.10
N VAL A 113 -12.36 -10.52 -10.18
CA VAL A 113 -11.97 -11.33 -9.04
C VAL A 113 -11.12 -10.41 -8.16
N GLN A 114 -11.71 -9.92 -7.07
CA GLN A 114 -10.99 -9.61 -5.82
C GLN A 114 -9.84 -10.62 -5.70
N CYS A 115 -8.60 -10.16 -5.48
CA CYS A 115 -7.39 -11.00 -5.38
C CYS A 115 -7.74 -12.42 -4.92
N PRO A 116 -7.44 -13.49 -5.68
CA PRO A 116 -7.94 -14.81 -5.36
C PRO A 116 -7.34 -15.29 -4.03
N SER A 117 -8.01 -15.00 -2.91
CA SER A 117 -8.07 -15.92 -1.78
C SER A 117 -9.29 -16.77 -2.01
N PRO A 118 -9.16 -18.10 -2.16
CA PRO A 118 -8.50 -18.95 -1.16
C PRO A 118 -7.81 -20.20 -1.76
N TRP A 119 -6.63 -20.06 -2.38
CA TRP A 119 -5.87 -21.20 -2.93
C TRP A 119 -4.47 -21.27 -2.31
N VAL A 120 -4.40 -20.94 -1.02
CA VAL A 120 -3.19 -21.07 -0.21
C VAL A 120 -3.34 -22.31 0.64
N LEU A 121 -2.47 -23.29 0.40
CA LEU A 121 -2.47 -24.57 1.08
C LEU A 121 -1.38 -24.59 2.14
N ARG A 122 -1.77 -24.90 3.38
CA ARG A 122 -0.88 -25.16 4.48
C ARG A 122 -0.60 -26.66 4.59
N ASN A 123 0.66 -27.03 4.76
CA ASN A 123 1.02 -28.42 5.05
C ASN A 123 0.85 -28.72 6.54
N LYS A 124 0.10 -29.76 6.88
CA LYS A 124 -0.17 -30.15 8.27
C LYS A 124 1.07 -30.68 9.04
N THR A 125 2.09 -31.16 8.32
CA THR A 125 3.30 -31.75 8.92
C THR A 125 4.34 -30.69 9.29
N CYS A 126 4.62 -29.72 8.40
CA CYS A 126 5.61 -28.67 8.66
C CYS A 126 5.00 -27.28 8.90
N GLY A 127 3.69 -27.11 8.75
CA GLY A 127 3.00 -25.86 8.98
C GLY A 127 3.23 -24.77 7.93
N HIS A 128 4.06 -25.01 6.92
CA HIS A 128 4.35 -24.05 5.85
C HIS A 128 3.19 -23.92 4.86
N THR A 129 2.98 -22.70 4.38
CA THR A 129 1.95 -22.34 3.42
C THR A 129 2.55 -22.18 2.02
N TYR A 130 1.83 -22.67 1.02
CA TYR A 130 2.21 -22.61 -0.39
C TYR A 130 1.03 -22.16 -1.24
N GLU A 131 1.33 -21.67 -2.44
CA GLU A 131 0.34 -21.53 -3.48
C GLU A 131 -0.09 -22.93 -3.99
N GLU A 132 -1.39 -23.17 -4.08
CA GLU A 132 -2.00 -24.45 -4.44
C GLU A 132 -1.49 -25.00 -5.77
N GLU A 133 -1.57 -24.22 -6.84
CA GLU A 133 -1.14 -24.71 -8.15
C GLU A 133 0.35 -25.06 -8.19
N ALA A 134 1.17 -24.24 -7.55
CA ALA A 134 2.62 -24.41 -7.54
C ALA A 134 3.01 -25.70 -6.79
N ILE A 135 2.45 -25.92 -5.60
CA ILE A 135 2.75 -27.10 -4.80
C ILE A 135 2.19 -28.38 -5.44
N LEU A 136 0.99 -28.34 -6.03
CA LEU A 136 0.39 -29.48 -6.72
C LEU A 136 1.19 -29.88 -7.97
N LYS A 137 1.66 -28.90 -8.76
CA LYS A 137 2.54 -29.14 -9.92
C LYS A 137 3.88 -29.71 -9.49
N LEU A 138 4.46 -29.21 -8.38
CA LEU A 138 5.71 -29.74 -7.84
C LEU A 138 5.57 -31.22 -7.43
N ILE A 139 4.51 -31.55 -6.68
CA ILE A 139 4.23 -32.93 -6.26
C ILE A 139 4.02 -33.83 -7.49
N GLN A 140 3.17 -33.40 -8.43
CA GLN A 140 2.89 -34.18 -9.64
C GLN A 140 4.16 -34.46 -10.46
N HIS A 141 5.02 -33.46 -10.60
CA HIS A 141 6.25 -33.58 -11.38
C HIS A 141 7.27 -34.51 -10.70
N LYS A 142 7.31 -34.54 -9.36
CA LYS A 142 8.16 -35.45 -8.59
C LYS A 142 7.63 -36.88 -8.64
N GLU A 143 6.31 -37.07 -8.50
CA GLU A 143 5.64 -38.37 -8.65
C GLU A 143 5.91 -39.00 -10.02
N LYS A 144 5.82 -38.21 -11.11
CA LYS A 144 6.16 -38.65 -12.48
C LYS A 144 7.61 -39.13 -12.61
N ARG A 145 8.52 -38.59 -11.79
CA ARG A 145 9.94 -38.98 -11.74
C ARG A 145 10.22 -40.07 -10.70
N GLN A 146 9.17 -40.63 -10.09
CA GLN A 146 9.25 -41.60 -8.98
C GLN A 146 10.08 -41.08 -7.79
N LYS A 147 10.02 -39.77 -7.53
CA LYS A 147 10.71 -39.12 -6.41
C LYS A 147 9.68 -38.51 -5.45
N LYS A 148 10.05 -38.41 -4.18
CA LYS A 148 9.28 -37.68 -3.17
C LYS A 148 9.45 -36.18 -3.34
N ALA A 149 8.38 -35.43 -3.08
CA ALA A 149 8.44 -33.97 -3.09
C ALA A 149 8.89 -33.47 -1.72
N CYS A 150 10.00 -32.74 -1.66
CA CYS A 150 10.42 -32.09 -0.42
C CYS A 150 9.69 -30.77 -0.24
N CYS A 151 9.56 -30.34 1.01
CA CYS A 151 9.12 -28.99 1.36
C CYS A 151 10.01 -27.95 0.66
N PRO A 152 9.43 -26.99 -0.09
CA PRO A 152 10.19 -25.91 -0.73
C PRO A 152 10.87 -24.94 0.24
N LYS A 153 10.46 -24.92 1.53
CA LYS A 153 11.07 -24.03 2.53
C LYS A 153 12.48 -24.51 2.86
N VAL A 154 13.46 -23.66 2.61
CA VAL A 154 14.88 -23.90 2.94
C VAL A 154 15.02 -24.25 4.42
N GLY A 155 15.76 -25.32 4.72
CA GLY A 155 16.00 -25.80 6.08
C GLY A 155 14.86 -26.63 6.69
N CYS A 156 13.78 -26.90 5.95
CA CYS A 156 12.72 -27.77 6.43
C CYS A 156 13.06 -29.24 6.22
N ASN A 157 12.88 -30.06 7.26
CA ASN A 157 13.15 -31.50 7.23
C ASN A 157 11.99 -32.33 6.67
N ASN A 158 10.90 -31.71 6.20
CA ASN A 158 9.81 -32.44 5.59
C ASN A 158 10.15 -32.81 4.14
N LEU A 159 10.60 -34.05 3.92
CA LEU A 159 11.11 -34.55 2.64
C LEU A 159 10.06 -35.32 1.80
N ASP A 160 8.84 -35.51 2.32
CA ASP A 160 7.79 -36.32 1.69
C ASP A 160 6.42 -35.63 1.77
N VAL A 161 6.31 -34.47 1.12
CA VAL A 161 5.09 -33.68 1.01
C VAL A 161 4.13 -34.36 0.02
N LYS A 162 2.92 -34.71 0.49
CA LYS A 162 1.85 -35.30 -0.33
C LYS A 162 0.65 -34.38 -0.43
N ARG A 163 -0.20 -34.61 -1.43
CA ARG A 163 -1.47 -33.87 -1.59
C ARG A 163 -2.37 -33.99 -0.35
N SER A 164 -2.39 -35.17 0.28
CA SER A 164 -3.17 -35.46 1.49
C SER A 164 -2.69 -34.70 2.73
N ASP A 165 -1.50 -34.09 2.69
CA ASP A 165 -0.95 -33.30 3.80
C ASP A 165 -1.26 -31.81 3.66
N LEU A 166 -1.83 -31.40 2.53
CA LEU A 166 -2.15 -30.02 2.23
C LEU A 166 -3.60 -29.73 2.60
N VAL A 167 -3.81 -28.68 3.37
CA VAL A 167 -5.13 -28.20 3.80
C VAL A 167 -5.26 -26.71 3.49
N PRO A 168 -6.45 -26.19 3.12
CA PRO A 168 -6.64 -24.75 2.97
C PRO A 168 -6.25 -23.98 4.24
N ASP A 169 -5.55 -22.87 4.08
CA ASP A 169 -5.16 -22.02 5.21
C ASP A 169 -6.33 -21.11 5.64
N GLU A 170 -7.25 -21.66 6.43
CA GLU A 170 -8.43 -20.94 6.93
C GLU A 170 -8.08 -19.73 7.82
N ALA A 171 -6.91 -19.74 8.48
CA ALA A 171 -6.46 -18.61 9.28
C ALA A 171 -6.08 -17.42 8.39
N LEU A 172 -5.31 -17.70 7.33
CA LEU A 172 -4.94 -16.70 6.34
C LEU A 172 -6.18 -16.19 5.58
N LYS A 173 -7.11 -17.08 5.22
CA LYS A 173 -8.38 -16.72 4.60
C LYS A 173 -9.18 -15.73 5.46
N ARG A 174 -9.37 -16.02 6.76
CA ARG A 174 -10.07 -15.12 7.69
C ARG A 174 -9.37 -13.77 7.84
N ALA A 175 -8.04 -13.74 7.89
CA ALA A 175 -7.29 -12.49 7.98
C ALA A 175 -7.53 -11.59 6.77
N ILE A 176 -7.54 -12.16 5.57
CA ILE A 176 -7.79 -11.43 4.32
C ILE A 176 -9.25 -10.94 4.26
N GLU A 177 -10.22 -11.77 4.64
CA GLU A 177 -11.63 -11.37 4.70
C GLU A 177 -11.87 -10.23 5.71
N SER A 178 -11.15 -10.23 6.84
CA SER A 178 -11.27 -9.16 7.85
C SER A 178 -10.71 -7.81 7.42
N GLN A 179 -9.73 -7.79 6.51
CA GLN A 179 -9.13 -6.54 6.00
C GLN A 179 -9.97 -5.90 4.88
N ASN A 180 -10.88 -6.66 4.27
CA ASN A 180 -11.75 -6.18 3.20
C ASN A 180 -13.15 -5.77 3.71
N LYS A 181 -13.36 -5.77 5.02
CA LYS A 181 -14.60 -5.37 5.70
C LYS A 181 -14.44 -3.96 6.28
#